data_AF-A0A4Q3YQ28-F1
#
_entry.id   AF-A0A4Q3YQ28-F1
#
_cell.length_a   1.000
_cell.length_b   1.000
_cell.length_c   1.000
_cell.angle_alpha   90.00
_cell.angle_beta   90.00
_cell.angle_gamma   90.00
#
_symmetry.space_group_name_H-M   'P 1'
#
loop_
_entity.id
_entity.type
_entity.pdbx_description
1 polymer ?
#
loop_
_entity_poly.entity_id
_entity_poly.type
_entity_poly.pdbx_seq_one_letter_code
_entity_poly.pdbx_strand_id
1 'polypeptide(L)'
;MANNEDVAKAIGYCIDNYGVKLKRDSNPYNFMKDLLRGPNANSNWPESLTKSRITGVPIFGDGKVFKFVGFEPDQTEPFPNPFEPTPELKPDKLQSISIPLTTKLLGRADESWLIQVAVNLRVIEQHLAAHSPFEWIELVHLQIAVKLGSSSEVDALFLGVIEEAGVRKNVLVTCEAKQRRDPLLGEQIVRQVRAAFKSVKHLDLDIFLVVPIGLKPTAEGSLYVVEFEAWTEEQAASTESTDLVMASRALYQLTPPVPGVGVGASKRRRAPVKPAV
;
A
#
# COMPACT_ATOMS: atom_id res chain seq x y z
N MET A 1 25.96 2.56 8.42
CA MET A 1 24.91 3.29 7.66
C MET A 1 25.52 3.69 6.34
N ALA A 2 24.74 3.74 5.26
CA ALA A 2 25.22 4.18 3.94
C ALA A 2 24.65 5.57 3.62
N ASN A 3 25.53 6.48 3.20
CA ASN A 3 25.17 7.81 2.72
C ASN A 3 25.13 7.84 1.18
N ASN A 4 24.78 8.99 0.61
CA ASN A 4 24.71 9.17 -0.84
C ASN A 4 26.04 8.88 -1.56
N GLU A 5 27.19 9.24 -0.97
CA GLU A 5 28.50 9.00 -1.57
C GLU A 5 28.86 7.52 -1.59
N ASP A 6 28.54 6.78 -0.53
CA ASP A 6 28.80 5.34 -0.44
C ASP A 6 28.07 4.58 -1.55
N VAL A 7 26.79 4.91 -1.75
CA VAL A 7 25.95 4.30 -2.78
C VAL A 7 26.41 4.72 -4.18
N ALA A 8 26.78 5.98 -4.39
CA ALA A 8 27.32 6.46 -5.67
C ALA A 8 28.64 5.75 -6.04
N LYS A 9 29.54 5.56 -5.07
CA LYS A 9 30.79 4.78 -5.26
C LYS A 9 30.49 3.32 -5.59
N ALA A 10 29.52 2.70 -4.92
CA ALA A 10 29.12 1.32 -5.22
C ALA A 10 28.55 1.18 -6.64
N ILE A 11 27.69 2.11 -7.09
CA ILE A 11 27.19 2.15 -8.47
C ILE A 11 28.36 2.26 -9.45
N GLY A 12 29.30 3.18 -9.20
CA GLY A 12 30.50 3.36 -10.01
C GLY A 12 31.32 2.08 -10.12
N TYR A 13 31.61 1.44 -8.99
CA TYR A 13 32.32 0.16 -8.94
C TYR A 13 31.62 -0.92 -9.76
N CYS A 14 30.29 -1.04 -9.65
CA CYS A 14 29.55 -2.05 -10.40
C CYS A 14 29.62 -1.82 -11.92
N ILE A 15 29.49 -0.57 -12.36
CA ILE A 15 29.62 -0.21 -13.78
C ILE A 15 31.00 -0.60 -14.31
N ASP A 16 32.06 -0.25 -13.56
CA ASP A 16 33.45 -0.44 -13.99
C ASP A 16 33.87 -1.93 -13.97
N ASN A 17 33.36 -2.73 -13.03
CA ASN A 17 33.84 -4.09 -12.80
C ASN A 17 32.92 -5.19 -13.33
N TYR A 18 31.62 -4.91 -13.50
CA TYR A 18 30.63 -5.91 -13.91
C TYR A 18 29.86 -5.53 -15.19
N GLY A 19 30.17 -4.39 -15.81
CA GLY A 19 29.58 -3.97 -17.08
C GLY A 19 28.06 -3.77 -17.03
N VAL A 20 27.50 -3.53 -15.83
CA VAL A 20 26.06 -3.32 -15.64
C VAL A 20 25.63 -1.97 -16.21
N LYS A 21 24.47 -1.95 -16.89
CA LYS A 21 23.87 -0.73 -17.44
C LYS A 21 23.11 0.05 -16.36
N LEU A 22 23.84 0.61 -15.40
CA LEU A 22 23.31 1.55 -14.40
C LEU A 22 23.66 2.99 -14.80
N LYS A 23 22.81 3.96 -14.42
CA LYS A 23 23.15 5.38 -14.60
C LYS A 23 24.08 5.80 -13.46
N ARG A 24 25.30 6.20 -13.80
CA ARG A 24 26.31 6.63 -12.82
C ARG A 24 25.83 7.80 -11.93
N ASP A 25 24.99 8.68 -12.48
CA ASP A 25 24.40 9.83 -11.79
C ASP A 25 22.96 9.60 -11.31
N SER A 26 22.51 8.35 -11.20
CA SER A 26 21.17 8.09 -10.63
C SER A 26 21.15 8.50 -9.17
N ASN A 27 20.09 9.21 -8.74
CA ASN A 27 19.84 9.53 -7.35
C ASN A 27 20.04 8.26 -6.47
N PRO A 28 21.01 8.23 -5.56
CA PRO A 28 21.30 7.08 -4.68
C PRO A 28 20.07 6.53 -3.95
N TYR A 29 19.13 7.40 -3.60
CA TYR A 29 17.85 7.02 -3.02
C TYR A 29 17.00 6.16 -3.96
N ASN A 30 16.97 6.49 -5.25
CA ASN A 30 16.26 5.68 -6.24
C ASN A 30 16.93 4.33 -6.45
N PHE A 31 18.27 4.24 -6.42
CA PHE A 31 18.96 2.96 -6.54
C PHE A 31 18.59 2.00 -5.39
N MET A 32 18.66 2.46 -4.15
CA MET A 32 18.26 1.63 -3.00
C MET A 32 16.77 1.29 -3.05
N LYS A 33 15.91 2.26 -3.42
CA LYS A 33 14.49 2.01 -3.61
C LYS A 33 14.25 0.93 -4.66
N ASP A 34 14.94 0.98 -5.80
CA ASP A 34 14.75 0.02 -6.89
C ASP A 34 15.30 -1.38 -6.55
N LEU A 35 16.40 -1.45 -5.78
CA LEU A 35 16.96 -2.71 -5.28
C LEU A 35 15.99 -3.44 -4.35
N LEU A 36 15.31 -2.66 -3.49
CA LEU A 36 14.42 -3.14 -2.43
C LEU A 36 12.95 -3.20 -2.85
N ARG A 37 12.61 -2.72 -4.05
CA ARG A 37 11.22 -2.69 -4.53
C ARG A 37 10.89 -3.97 -5.28
N GLY A 38 9.72 -4.52 -4.94
CA GLY A 38 9.08 -5.61 -5.67
C GLY A 38 9.43 -7.00 -5.13
N PRO A 39 9.00 -8.05 -5.86
CA PRO A 39 8.96 -9.42 -5.34
C PRO A 39 10.34 -10.08 -5.24
N ASN A 40 11.38 -9.43 -5.79
CA ASN A 40 12.74 -9.94 -5.82
C ASN A 40 13.65 -9.28 -4.78
N ALA A 41 13.12 -8.46 -3.86
CA ALA A 41 13.96 -7.77 -2.86
C ALA A 41 14.81 -8.76 -2.06
N ASN A 42 14.23 -9.89 -1.63
CA ASN A 42 14.94 -10.94 -0.90
C ASN A 42 16.00 -11.66 -1.74
N SER A 43 15.74 -11.89 -3.03
CA SER A 43 16.71 -12.53 -3.94
C SER A 43 17.81 -11.59 -4.41
N ASN A 44 17.55 -10.29 -4.42
CA ASN A 44 18.54 -9.25 -4.70
C ASN A 44 19.47 -8.99 -3.50
N TRP A 45 19.10 -9.43 -2.29
CA TRP A 45 19.89 -9.19 -1.09
C TRP A 45 21.11 -10.11 -1.01
N PRO A 46 22.31 -9.60 -0.66
CA PRO A 46 23.50 -10.44 -0.59
C PRO A 46 23.36 -11.62 0.39
N GLU A 47 23.62 -12.83 -0.10
CA GLU A 47 23.50 -14.07 0.71
C GLU A 47 24.37 -14.02 1.97
N SER A 48 25.54 -13.37 1.91
CA SER A 48 26.41 -13.17 3.07
C SER A 48 25.74 -12.35 4.17
N LEU A 49 25.02 -11.27 3.82
CA LEU A 49 24.28 -10.46 4.78
C LEU A 49 23.06 -11.22 5.32
N THR A 50 22.36 -11.96 4.46
CA THR A 50 21.24 -12.82 4.88
C THR A 50 21.70 -13.87 5.89
N LYS A 51 22.83 -14.57 5.63
CA LYS A 51 23.42 -15.56 6.56
C LYS A 51 23.85 -14.92 7.87
N SER A 52 24.31 -13.68 7.84
CA SER A 52 24.63 -12.89 9.03
C SER A 52 23.39 -12.28 9.72
N ARG A 53 22.17 -12.61 9.28
CA ARG A 53 20.91 -12.05 9.80
C ARG A 53 20.90 -10.52 9.79
N ILE A 54 21.43 -9.93 8.72
CA ILE A 54 21.46 -8.49 8.48
C ILE A 54 20.51 -8.16 7.32
N THR A 55 19.57 -7.26 7.58
CA THR A 55 18.74 -6.61 6.56
C THR A 55 19.07 -5.12 6.51
N GLY A 56 18.27 -4.32 5.83
CA GLY A 56 18.26 -2.91 6.15
C GLY A 56 16.99 -2.15 5.83
N VAL A 57 16.97 -0.93 6.33
CA VAL A 57 15.80 -0.06 6.34
C VAL A 57 16.16 1.26 5.66
N PRO A 58 15.27 1.81 4.83
CA PRO A 58 15.47 3.14 4.26
C PRO A 58 15.53 4.18 5.38
N ILE A 59 16.51 5.08 5.32
CA ILE A 59 16.52 6.27 6.20
C ILE A 59 16.00 7.44 5.38
N PHE A 60 15.20 8.27 6.03
CA PHE A 60 14.70 9.52 5.46
C PHE A 60 15.28 10.69 6.25
N GLY A 61 15.84 11.69 5.56
CA GLY A 61 16.48 12.86 6.18
C GLY A 61 18.02 12.79 6.21
N ASP A 62 18.66 13.95 6.38
CA ASP A 62 20.11 14.14 6.59
C ASP A 62 21.07 13.49 5.58
N GLY A 63 20.65 13.31 4.32
CA GLY A 63 21.49 12.73 3.27
C GLY A 63 21.87 11.25 3.49
N LYS A 64 21.28 10.61 4.52
CA LYS A 64 21.37 9.17 4.77
C LYS A 64 20.29 8.49 3.95
N VAL A 65 20.65 7.34 3.39
CA VAL A 65 19.78 6.64 2.42
C VAL A 65 19.31 5.31 3.00
N PHE A 66 20.15 4.68 3.82
CA PHE A 66 19.94 3.29 4.22
C PHE A 66 20.71 2.93 5.49
N LYS A 67 20.10 2.09 6.35
CA LYS A 67 20.72 1.52 7.55
C LYS A 67 20.62 0.01 7.53
N PHE A 68 21.75 -0.65 7.77
CA PHE A 68 21.76 -2.08 8.09
C PHE A 68 21.27 -2.30 9.51
N VAL A 69 20.35 -3.24 9.68
CA VAL A 69 19.79 -3.66 10.97
C VAL A 69 19.80 -5.18 11.06
N GLY A 70 19.80 -5.71 12.28
CA GLY A 70 19.64 -7.14 12.50
C GLY A 70 18.23 -7.59 12.14
N PHE A 71 18.06 -8.87 11.84
CA PHE A 71 16.74 -9.49 11.77
C PHE A 71 16.09 -9.47 13.15
N GLU A 72 14.77 -9.29 13.18
CA GLU A 72 13.98 -9.59 14.36
C GLU A 72 14.10 -11.09 14.73
N PRO A 73 13.84 -11.49 15.99
CA PRO A 73 14.03 -12.87 16.45
C PRO A 73 13.39 -13.93 15.54
N ASP A 74 12.17 -13.68 15.07
CA ASP A 74 11.39 -14.62 14.25
C ASP A 74 11.49 -14.37 12.74
N GLN A 75 12.25 -13.35 12.32
CA GLN A 75 12.43 -13.03 10.91
C GLN A 75 13.35 -14.06 10.23
N THR A 76 12.90 -14.56 9.08
CA THR A 76 13.59 -15.59 8.29
C THR A 76 14.14 -15.07 6.96
N GLU A 77 13.61 -13.95 6.46
CA GLU A 77 14.03 -13.31 5.21
C GLU A 77 14.39 -11.83 5.43
N PRO A 78 15.28 -11.23 4.63
CA PRO A 78 15.70 -9.83 4.81
C PRO A 78 14.54 -8.82 4.79
N PHE A 79 13.63 -8.93 3.84
CA PHE A 79 12.52 -8.02 3.62
C PHE A 79 11.22 -8.81 3.69
N PRO A 80 10.72 -9.10 4.91
CA PRO A 80 9.46 -9.79 5.06
C PRO A 80 8.33 -8.94 4.51
N ASN A 81 7.33 -9.59 3.92
CA ASN A 81 6.10 -8.95 3.48
C ASN A 81 4.91 -9.50 4.31
N PRO A 82 4.76 -9.02 5.56
CA PRO A 82 3.84 -9.63 6.53
C PRO A 82 2.36 -9.37 6.22
N PHE A 83 2.06 -8.49 5.25
CA PHE A 83 0.71 -8.01 4.95
C PHE A 83 0.14 -8.59 3.65
N GLU A 84 0.64 -9.73 3.19
CA GLU A 84 0.08 -10.41 2.01
C GLU A 84 -1.17 -11.24 2.36
N PRO A 85 -2.10 -11.41 1.40
CA PRO A 85 -3.20 -12.36 1.56
C PRO A 85 -2.65 -13.78 1.75
N THR A 86 -3.19 -14.50 2.74
CA THR A 86 -2.83 -15.91 2.95
C THR A 86 -3.77 -16.82 2.15
N PRO A 87 -3.31 -18.04 1.76
CA PRO A 87 -4.10 -18.96 0.94
C PRO A 87 -5.45 -19.38 1.53
N GLU A 88 -5.64 -19.23 2.85
CA GLU A 88 -6.85 -19.62 3.57
C GLU A 88 -7.98 -18.59 3.44
N LEU A 89 -7.66 -17.36 3.04
CA LEU A 89 -8.67 -16.31 2.85
C LEU A 89 -9.62 -16.70 1.71
N LYS A 90 -10.90 -16.86 2.06
CA LYS A 90 -11.95 -17.11 1.08
C LYS A 90 -12.47 -15.77 0.57
N PRO A 91 -12.62 -15.59 -0.76
CA PRO A 91 -13.10 -14.34 -1.30
C PRO A 91 -14.61 -14.18 -1.14
N ASP A 92 -15.02 -13.05 -0.59
CA ASP A 92 -16.39 -12.56 -0.62
C ASP A 92 -16.72 -12.07 -2.02
N LYS A 93 -17.88 -12.44 -2.56
CA LYS A 93 -18.29 -11.97 -3.88
C LYS A 93 -18.74 -10.52 -3.78
N LEU A 94 -18.16 -9.68 -4.63
CA LEU A 94 -18.58 -8.30 -4.78
C LEU A 94 -19.06 -8.04 -6.21
N GLN A 95 -20.25 -7.44 -6.32
CA GLN A 95 -20.78 -7.05 -7.62
C GLN A 95 -19.89 -5.95 -8.23
N SER A 96 -19.62 -6.03 -9.52
CA SER A 96 -18.96 -4.95 -10.26
C SER A 96 -19.80 -4.43 -11.43
N ILE A 97 -21.08 -4.79 -11.47
CA ILE A 97 -22.00 -4.36 -12.52
C ILE A 97 -22.26 -2.85 -12.46
N SER A 98 -22.06 -2.23 -11.29
CA SER A 98 -22.17 -0.78 -11.10
C SER A 98 -21.03 0.01 -11.76
N ILE A 99 -19.91 -0.63 -12.15
CA ILE A 99 -18.88 0.05 -12.93
C ILE A 99 -19.28 0.03 -14.41
N PRO A 100 -19.47 1.20 -15.05
CA PRO A 100 -19.82 1.28 -16.47
C PRO A 100 -18.80 0.54 -17.35
N LEU A 101 -19.28 -0.12 -18.40
CA LEU A 101 -18.41 -0.84 -19.34
C LEU A 101 -17.37 0.08 -19.98
N THR A 102 -17.73 1.33 -20.26
CA THR A 102 -16.81 2.36 -20.76
C THR A 102 -15.66 2.63 -19.79
N THR A 103 -15.95 2.69 -18.49
CA THR A 103 -14.93 2.82 -17.45
C THR A 103 -14.03 1.59 -17.41
N LYS A 104 -14.60 0.37 -17.51
CA LYS A 104 -13.80 -0.87 -17.58
C LYS A 104 -12.87 -0.93 -18.79
N LEU A 105 -13.23 -0.31 -19.92
CA LEU A 105 -12.37 -0.23 -21.11
C LEU A 105 -11.10 0.59 -20.87
N LEU A 106 -11.13 1.53 -19.92
CA LEU A 106 -9.96 2.31 -19.54
C LEU A 106 -8.99 1.53 -18.66
N GLY A 107 -9.38 0.34 -18.17
CA GLY A 107 -8.70 -0.46 -17.14
C GLY A 107 -7.18 -0.35 -17.12
N ARG A 108 -6.67 0.60 -16.33
CA ARG A 108 -5.25 0.84 -16.13
C ARG A 108 -4.77 -0.05 -14.99
N ALA A 109 -3.58 -0.62 -15.11
CA ALA A 109 -2.97 -1.37 -14.02
C ALA A 109 -2.11 -0.42 -13.16
N ASP A 110 -2.76 0.59 -12.58
CA ASP A 110 -2.13 1.57 -11.69
C ASP A 110 -2.95 1.75 -10.39
N GLU A 111 -2.31 2.31 -9.36
CA GLU A 111 -2.87 2.44 -8.01
C GLU A 111 -4.09 3.35 -8.00
N SER A 112 -4.08 4.42 -8.81
CA SER A 112 -5.23 5.32 -8.94
C SER A 112 -6.47 4.60 -9.49
N TRP A 113 -6.31 3.69 -10.44
CA TRP A 113 -7.43 2.86 -10.92
C TRP A 113 -7.97 1.93 -9.83
N LEU A 114 -7.09 1.33 -9.02
CA LEU A 114 -7.52 0.47 -7.90
C LEU A 114 -8.39 1.24 -6.90
N ILE A 115 -7.95 2.44 -6.51
CA ILE A 115 -8.70 3.32 -5.63
C ILE A 115 -10.05 3.70 -6.25
N GLN A 116 -10.07 4.09 -7.52
CA GLN A 116 -11.33 4.44 -8.20
C GLN A 116 -12.32 3.27 -8.20
N VAL A 117 -11.85 2.05 -8.48
CA VAL A 117 -12.68 0.85 -8.41
C VAL A 117 -13.18 0.63 -6.98
N ALA A 118 -12.31 0.72 -5.99
CA ALA A 118 -12.66 0.53 -4.59
C ALA A 118 -13.73 1.52 -4.11
N VAL A 119 -13.59 2.80 -4.46
CA VAL A 119 -14.56 3.86 -4.12
C VAL A 119 -15.89 3.63 -4.84
N ASN A 120 -15.88 3.34 -6.16
CA ASN A 120 -17.12 3.14 -6.92
C ASN A 120 -17.91 1.90 -6.47
N LEU A 121 -17.21 0.88 -5.95
CA LEU A 121 -17.82 -0.34 -5.46
C LEU A 121 -18.02 -0.35 -3.94
N ARG A 122 -17.67 0.74 -3.24
CA ARG A 122 -17.75 0.86 -1.79
C ARG A 122 -17.05 -0.28 -1.06
N VAL A 123 -15.88 -0.68 -1.56
CA VAL A 123 -15.12 -1.83 -1.05
C VAL A 123 -14.70 -1.62 0.40
N ILE A 124 -14.27 -0.41 0.74
CA ILE A 124 -13.84 -0.09 2.10
C ILE A 124 -15.04 -0.06 3.03
N GLU A 125 -16.16 0.55 2.62
CA GLU A 125 -17.39 0.52 3.41
C GLU A 125 -17.88 -0.91 3.67
N GLN A 126 -17.86 -1.76 2.64
CA GLN A 126 -18.22 -3.17 2.77
C GLN A 126 -17.29 -3.90 3.74
N HIS A 127 -15.99 -3.61 3.69
CA HIS A 127 -14.99 -4.18 4.59
C HIS A 127 -15.23 -3.76 6.04
N LEU A 128 -15.39 -2.46 6.25
CA LEU A 128 -15.61 -1.91 7.58
C LEU A 128 -16.91 -2.42 8.19
N ALA A 129 -17.98 -2.57 7.41
CA ALA A 129 -19.24 -3.10 7.90
C ALA A 129 -19.21 -4.60 8.24
N ALA A 130 -18.38 -5.39 7.56
CA ALA A 130 -18.38 -6.85 7.69
C ALA A 130 -17.28 -7.41 8.59
N HIS A 131 -16.13 -6.74 8.66
CA HIS A 131 -14.90 -7.30 9.25
C HIS A 131 -14.22 -6.39 10.27
N SER A 132 -14.57 -5.09 10.32
CA SER A 132 -13.94 -4.18 11.29
C SER A 132 -14.38 -4.48 12.72
N PRO A 133 -13.49 -4.27 13.71
CA PRO A 133 -13.86 -4.36 15.11
C PRO A 133 -14.77 -3.21 15.59
N PHE A 134 -14.96 -2.15 14.79
CA PHE A 134 -15.77 -0.98 15.16
C PHE A 134 -17.19 -1.05 14.61
N GLU A 135 -18.13 -0.45 15.33
CA GLU A 135 -19.49 -0.22 14.86
C GLU A 135 -19.54 1.06 14.00
N TRP A 136 -19.36 0.89 12.69
CA TRP A 136 -19.40 1.99 11.72
C TRP A 136 -20.84 2.43 11.42
N ILE A 137 -21.06 3.75 11.47
CA ILE A 137 -22.33 4.38 11.08
C ILE A 137 -22.25 4.90 9.65
N GLU A 138 -21.14 5.56 9.31
CA GLU A 138 -20.95 6.25 8.04
C GLU A 138 -19.48 6.23 7.62
N LEU A 139 -19.25 6.21 6.31
CA LEU A 139 -17.96 6.50 5.71
C LEU A 139 -18.16 7.33 4.44
N VAL A 140 -17.41 8.43 4.34
CA VAL A 140 -17.40 9.35 3.20
C VAL A 140 -15.99 9.41 2.63
N HIS A 141 -15.86 9.11 1.35
CA HIS A 141 -14.62 9.35 0.62
C HIS A 141 -14.40 10.85 0.43
N LEU A 142 -13.27 11.36 0.90
CA LEU A 142 -12.93 12.78 0.78
C LEU A 142 -12.19 13.05 -0.53
N GLN A 143 -11.04 12.39 -0.72
CA GLN A 143 -10.13 12.73 -1.82
C GLN A 143 -9.13 11.60 -2.11
N ILE A 144 -8.68 11.52 -3.37
CA ILE A 144 -7.60 10.66 -3.87
C ILE A 144 -6.29 11.46 -3.97
N ALA A 145 -5.13 10.82 -3.77
CA ALA A 145 -3.80 11.41 -3.90
C ALA A 145 -3.63 12.67 -3.02
N VAL A 146 -3.85 12.49 -1.71
CA VAL A 146 -3.84 13.58 -0.74
C VAL A 146 -2.44 13.76 -0.19
N LYS A 147 -1.88 14.96 -0.35
CA LYS A 147 -0.63 15.36 0.32
C LYS A 147 -0.91 15.73 1.77
N LEU A 148 -0.47 14.88 2.68
CA LEU A 148 -0.55 15.11 4.12
C LEU A 148 0.73 15.85 4.56
N GLY A 149 0.73 17.17 4.37
CA GLY A 149 1.89 18.02 4.66
C GLY A 149 3.00 17.92 3.61
N SER A 150 4.26 18.11 4.04
CA SER A 150 5.40 18.26 3.13
C SER A 150 6.05 16.94 2.66
N SER A 151 5.77 15.81 3.31
CA SER A 151 6.58 14.59 3.12
C SER A 151 5.79 13.28 3.02
N SER A 152 4.47 13.30 3.06
CA SER A 152 3.65 12.09 2.94
C SER A 152 2.45 12.34 2.05
N GLU A 153 2.14 11.34 1.24
CA GLU A 153 0.97 11.28 0.37
C GLU A 153 0.22 10.01 0.71
N VAL A 154 -1.11 10.05 0.72
CA VAL A 154 -1.99 8.88 0.80
C VAL A 154 -2.76 8.74 -0.49
N ASP A 155 -2.96 7.51 -0.95
CA ASP A 155 -3.67 7.25 -2.19
C ASP A 155 -5.16 7.59 -2.08
N ALA A 156 -5.77 7.39 -0.91
CA ALA A 156 -7.09 7.92 -0.60
C ALA A 156 -7.28 8.24 0.88
N LEU A 157 -8.17 9.19 1.15
CA LEU A 157 -8.58 9.61 2.49
C LEU A 157 -10.11 9.60 2.61
N PHE A 158 -10.60 9.10 3.73
CA PHE A 158 -12.01 9.05 4.07
C PHE A 158 -12.25 9.62 5.46
N LEU A 159 -13.45 10.15 5.69
CA LEU A 159 -13.97 10.50 7.00
C LEU A 159 -15.14 9.58 7.29
N GLY A 160 -15.11 8.90 8.43
CA GLY A 160 -16.24 8.14 8.90
C GLY A 160 -16.62 8.48 10.31
N VAL A 161 -17.70 7.84 10.74
CA VAL A 161 -18.27 7.98 12.06
C VAL A 161 -18.48 6.59 12.64
N ILE A 162 -17.95 6.38 13.84
CA ILE A 162 -18.21 5.17 14.63
C ILE A 162 -19.09 5.54 15.82
N GLU A 163 -19.80 4.54 16.36
CA GLU A 163 -20.44 4.65 17.67
C GLU A 163 -19.58 3.96 18.72
N GLU A 164 -19.23 4.67 19.79
CA GLU A 164 -18.55 4.09 20.95
C GLU A 164 -19.30 4.51 22.22
N ALA A 165 -19.80 3.54 22.98
CA ALA A 165 -20.59 3.77 24.18
C ALA A 165 -21.78 4.75 23.97
N GLY A 166 -22.43 4.68 22.80
CA GLY A 166 -23.55 5.54 22.42
C GLY A 166 -23.16 6.97 22.02
N VAL A 167 -21.86 7.25 21.86
CA VAL A 167 -21.34 8.55 21.41
C VAL A 167 -20.76 8.40 20.01
N ARG A 168 -21.15 9.30 19.11
CA ARG A 168 -20.59 9.36 17.76
C ARG A 168 -19.22 10.01 17.77
N LYS A 169 -18.26 9.35 17.14
CA LYS A 169 -16.86 9.79 17.06
C LYS A 169 -16.42 9.85 15.61
N ASN A 170 -15.75 10.93 15.21
CA ASN A 170 -15.18 11.03 13.87
C ASN A 170 -13.89 10.22 13.79
N VAL A 171 -13.74 9.48 12.70
CA VAL A 171 -12.57 8.64 12.43
C VAL A 171 -12.07 8.96 11.04
N LEU A 172 -10.77 9.23 10.90
CA LEU A 172 -10.16 9.28 9.58
C LEU A 172 -9.74 7.89 9.15
N VAL A 173 -9.97 7.56 7.88
CA VAL A 173 -9.45 6.34 7.29
C VAL A 173 -8.46 6.70 6.19
N THR A 174 -7.22 6.23 6.34
CA THR A 174 -6.19 6.38 5.30
C THR A 174 -6.12 5.11 4.48
N CYS A 175 -5.97 5.22 3.16
CA CYS A 175 -5.84 4.08 2.28
C CYS A 175 -4.58 4.18 1.43
N GLU A 176 -3.73 3.16 1.53
CA GLU A 176 -2.55 2.95 0.68
C GLU A 176 -2.85 1.80 -0.30
N ALA A 177 -2.85 2.10 -1.59
CA ALA A 177 -3.00 1.10 -2.64
C ALA A 177 -1.65 0.68 -3.19
N LYS A 178 -1.45 -0.61 -3.43
CA LYS A 178 -0.26 -1.12 -4.11
C LYS A 178 -0.65 -2.08 -5.22
N GLN A 179 0.10 -2.06 -6.31
CA GLN A 179 0.01 -3.13 -7.31
C GLN A 179 0.36 -4.48 -6.70
N ARG A 180 -0.13 -5.56 -7.33
CA ARG A 180 -0.02 -6.95 -6.84
C ARG A 180 1.38 -7.32 -6.31
N ARG A 181 2.42 -6.90 -7.04
CA ARG A 181 3.81 -7.26 -6.77
C ARG A 181 4.54 -6.28 -5.82
N ASP A 182 3.92 -5.16 -5.51
CA ASP A 182 4.52 -4.12 -4.68
C ASP A 182 4.07 -4.33 -3.23
N PRO A 183 4.99 -4.40 -2.25
CA PRO A 183 4.65 -4.63 -0.86
C PRO A 183 3.95 -3.40 -0.24
N LEU A 184 3.06 -3.65 0.72
CA LEU A 184 2.60 -2.60 1.63
C LEU A 184 3.71 -2.32 2.63
N LEU A 185 4.21 -1.09 2.67
CA LEU A 185 5.33 -0.70 3.52
C LEU A 185 4.81 -0.17 4.85
N GLY A 186 4.99 -0.93 5.94
CA GLY A 186 4.49 -0.55 7.26
C GLY A 186 4.98 0.83 7.71
N GLU A 187 6.26 1.14 7.51
CA GLU A 187 6.82 2.47 7.81
C GLU A 187 6.14 3.61 7.04
N GLN A 188 5.73 3.37 5.79
CA GLN A 188 5.04 4.37 4.98
C GLN A 188 3.64 4.63 5.57
N ILE A 189 2.92 3.57 5.91
CA ILE A 189 1.58 3.65 6.52
C ILE A 189 1.64 4.38 7.87
N VAL A 190 2.61 4.04 8.73
CA VAL A 190 2.82 4.75 10.01
C VAL A 190 3.08 6.24 9.80
N ARG A 191 3.91 6.62 8.82
CA ARG A 191 4.14 8.04 8.48
C ARG A 191 2.87 8.74 8.04
N GLN A 192 2.05 8.08 7.24
CA GLN A 192 0.78 8.62 6.74
C GLN A 192 -0.22 8.85 7.88
N VAL A 193 -0.33 7.91 8.83
CA VAL A 193 -1.17 8.06 10.03
C VAL A 193 -0.75 9.29 10.84
N ARG A 194 0.55 9.41 11.13
CA ARG A 194 1.11 10.57 11.85
C ARG A 194 0.85 11.89 11.14
N ALA A 195 0.89 11.90 9.82
CA ALA A 195 0.62 13.08 9.02
C ALA A 195 -0.88 13.39 8.90
N ALA A 196 -1.75 12.38 8.90
CA ALA A 196 -3.20 12.52 8.81
C ALA A 196 -3.73 13.35 9.97
N PHE A 197 -3.38 12.99 11.22
CA PHE A 197 -3.73 13.78 12.41
C PHE A 197 -3.34 15.24 12.28
N LYS A 198 -2.11 15.52 11.82
CA LYS A 198 -1.62 16.90 11.63
C LYS A 198 -2.37 17.64 10.53
N SER A 199 -2.73 16.95 9.46
CA SER A 199 -3.32 17.56 8.26
C SER A 199 -4.70 18.14 8.52
N VAL A 200 -5.46 17.59 9.46
CA VAL A 200 -6.86 17.99 9.71
C VAL A 200 -7.06 18.89 10.93
N LYS A 201 -5.99 19.18 11.70
CA LYS A 201 -6.09 20.04 12.90
C LYS A 201 -6.73 21.41 12.65
N HIS A 202 -6.59 21.93 11.43
CA HIS A 202 -7.14 23.24 11.04
C HIS A 202 -8.63 23.20 10.66
N LEU A 203 -9.23 22.01 10.55
CA LEU A 203 -10.61 21.82 10.10
C LEU A 203 -11.61 21.74 11.27
N ASP A 204 -11.15 21.81 12.52
CA ASP A 204 -11.96 21.68 13.74
C ASP A 204 -12.84 20.40 13.75
N LEU A 205 -12.36 19.37 13.05
CA LEU A 205 -12.92 18.03 13.10
C LEU A 205 -12.26 17.33 14.29
N ASP A 206 -13.01 17.11 15.36
CA ASP A 206 -12.57 16.31 16.51
C ASP A 206 -12.39 14.84 16.06
N ILE A 207 -11.20 14.52 15.55
CA ILE A 207 -10.83 13.19 15.07
C ILE A 207 -10.38 12.36 16.25
N PHE A 208 -11.19 11.35 16.56
CA PHE A 208 -10.93 10.43 17.65
C PHE A 208 -9.82 9.43 17.33
N LEU A 209 -9.84 8.86 16.11
CA LEU A 209 -8.90 7.84 15.67
C LEU A 209 -8.54 8.01 14.18
N VAL A 210 -7.39 7.45 13.80
CA VAL A 210 -7.04 7.19 12.41
C VAL A 210 -6.94 5.68 12.19
N VAL A 211 -7.71 5.14 11.25
CA VAL A 211 -7.69 3.74 10.82
C VAL A 211 -6.89 3.61 9.52
N PRO A 212 -5.76 2.89 9.50
CA PRO A 212 -5.00 2.66 8.27
C PRO A 212 -5.55 1.46 7.51
N ILE A 213 -5.61 1.57 6.19
CA ILE A 213 -6.04 0.50 5.28
C ILE A 213 -5.02 0.31 4.16
N GLY A 214 -4.69 -0.96 3.88
CA GLY A 214 -3.97 -1.38 2.68
C GLY A 214 -4.93 -1.99 1.66
N LEU A 215 -4.72 -1.68 0.38
CA LEU A 215 -5.49 -2.21 -0.74
C LEU A 215 -4.57 -2.80 -1.82
N LYS A 216 -4.84 -4.03 -2.26
CA LYS A 216 -4.07 -4.69 -3.33
C LYS A 216 -4.94 -5.53 -4.26
N PRO A 217 -4.60 -5.66 -5.55
CA PRO A 217 -5.21 -6.65 -6.42
C PRO A 217 -4.51 -8.01 -6.29
N THR A 218 -5.27 -9.10 -6.41
CA THR A 218 -4.72 -10.47 -6.52
C THR A 218 -4.65 -10.93 -7.99
N ALA A 219 -4.01 -12.06 -8.29
CA ALA A 219 -3.90 -12.53 -9.68
C ALA A 219 -5.24 -13.01 -10.26
N GLU A 220 -6.19 -13.35 -9.40
CA GLU A 220 -7.51 -13.92 -9.70
C GLU A 220 -8.56 -12.82 -9.97
N GLY A 221 -8.15 -11.55 -9.91
CA GLY A 221 -9.04 -10.41 -10.10
C GLY A 221 -9.85 -10.04 -8.87
N SER A 222 -9.36 -10.38 -7.69
CA SER A 222 -9.91 -9.95 -6.42
C SER A 222 -9.19 -8.70 -5.88
N LEU A 223 -9.87 -7.98 -5.00
CA LEU A 223 -9.26 -6.94 -4.16
C LEU A 223 -9.00 -7.52 -2.78
N TYR A 224 -7.75 -7.48 -2.34
CA TYR A 224 -7.35 -7.69 -0.97
C TYR A 224 -7.41 -6.36 -0.21
N VAL A 225 -8.12 -6.39 0.92
CA VAL A 225 -8.18 -5.28 1.87
C VAL A 225 -7.62 -5.76 3.19
N VAL A 226 -6.74 -4.95 3.76
CA VAL A 226 -6.24 -5.13 5.12
C VAL A 226 -6.50 -3.86 5.90
N GLU A 227 -7.18 -4.01 7.03
CA GLU A 227 -7.37 -2.96 8.03
C GLU A 227 -6.34 -3.18 9.13
N PHE A 228 -5.64 -2.12 9.48
CA PHE A 228 -4.71 -2.12 10.59
C PHE A 228 -5.38 -1.57 11.84
N GLU A 229 -4.82 -1.87 13.01
CA GLU A 229 -5.31 -1.31 14.27
C GLU A 229 -5.40 0.22 14.19
N ALA A 230 -6.44 0.78 14.81
CA ALA A 230 -6.67 2.22 14.84
C ALA A 230 -5.70 2.91 15.80
N TRP A 231 -5.31 4.14 15.46
CA TRP A 231 -4.36 4.92 16.24
C TRP A 231 -5.04 6.13 16.83
N THR A 232 -4.76 6.42 18.11
CA THR A 232 -5.08 7.70 18.74
C THR A 232 -4.03 8.75 18.39
N GLU A 233 -4.34 10.01 18.68
CA GLU A 233 -3.37 11.11 18.48
C GLU A 233 -2.12 10.91 19.35
N GLU A 234 -2.27 10.43 20.58
CA GLU A 234 -1.16 10.18 21.50
C GLU A 234 -0.22 9.10 20.97
N GLN A 235 -0.78 8.00 20.44
CA GLN A 235 0.01 6.93 19.82
C GLN A 235 0.77 7.46 18.60
N ALA A 236 0.11 8.25 17.75
CA ALA A 236 0.74 8.87 16.59
C ALA A 236 1.84 9.88 16.97
N ALA A 237 1.68 10.59 18.09
CA ALA A 237 2.67 11.54 18.59
C ALA A 237 3.89 10.88 19.26
N SER A 238 3.78 9.63 19.68
CA SER A 238 4.87 8.89 20.31
C SER A 238 6.08 8.76 19.39
N THR A 239 7.27 8.92 19.97
CA THR A 239 8.56 8.67 19.31
C THR A 239 8.95 7.20 19.29
N GLU A 240 8.24 6.36 20.06
CA GLU A 240 8.46 4.92 20.05
C GLU A 240 8.05 4.33 18.69
N SER A 241 8.75 3.28 18.28
CA SER A 241 8.37 2.53 17.10
C SER A 241 7.14 1.71 17.46
N THR A 242 5.99 2.10 16.93
CA THR A 242 4.77 1.30 17.05
C THR A 242 4.66 0.42 15.82
N ASP A 243 4.65 -0.88 16.04
CA ASP A 243 4.49 -1.86 14.99
C ASP A 243 3.09 -1.77 14.38
N LEU A 244 3.02 -1.91 13.06
CA LEU A 244 1.75 -1.91 12.36
C LEU A 244 1.10 -3.30 12.47
N VAL A 245 0.03 -3.39 13.26
CA VAL A 245 -0.69 -4.64 13.51
C VAL A 245 -1.93 -4.73 12.62
N MET A 246 -2.15 -5.89 11.98
CA MET A 246 -3.38 -6.14 11.21
C MET A 246 -4.55 -6.41 12.16
N ALA A 247 -5.61 -5.62 12.05
CA ALA A 247 -6.84 -5.80 12.82
C ALA A 247 -7.81 -6.75 12.10
N SER A 248 -8.00 -6.56 10.79
CA SER A 248 -8.90 -7.39 9.98
C SER A 248 -8.42 -7.44 8.53
N ARG A 249 -8.85 -8.46 7.77
CA ARG A 249 -8.48 -8.60 6.35
C ARG A 249 -9.48 -9.45 5.58
N ALA A 250 -9.70 -9.12 4.32
CA ALA A 250 -10.65 -9.83 3.46
C ALA A 250 -10.21 -9.80 1.99
N LEU A 251 -10.78 -10.72 1.21
CA LEU A 251 -10.67 -10.77 -0.24
C LEU A 251 -12.04 -10.52 -0.86
N TYR A 252 -12.11 -9.66 -1.88
CA TYR A 252 -13.34 -9.34 -2.61
C TYR A 252 -13.21 -9.73 -4.07
N GLN A 253 -13.87 -10.81 -4.47
CA GLN A 253 -13.90 -11.26 -5.86
C GLN A 253 -14.88 -10.42 -6.67
N LEU A 254 -14.36 -9.62 -7.60
CA LEU A 254 -15.16 -8.79 -8.47
C LEU A 254 -15.89 -9.65 -9.51
N THR A 255 -17.22 -9.55 -9.53
CA THR A 255 -18.09 -10.29 -10.45
C THR A 255 -19.04 -9.34 -11.20
N PRO A 256 -18.90 -9.18 -12.53
CA PRO A 256 -17.85 -9.75 -13.38
C PRO A 256 -16.45 -9.19 -13.06
N PRO A 257 -15.36 -9.77 -13.58
CA PRO A 257 -14.02 -9.23 -13.37
C PRO A 257 -13.88 -7.79 -13.92
N VAL A 258 -13.02 -6.99 -13.28
CA VAL A 258 -12.71 -5.61 -13.70
C VAL A 258 -11.28 -5.54 -14.23
N PRO A 259 -11.07 -5.24 -15.53
CA PRO A 259 -9.74 -5.03 -16.09
C PRO A 259 -8.89 -4.06 -15.28
N GLY A 260 -7.60 -4.35 -15.11
CA GLY A 260 -6.68 -3.53 -14.33
C GLY A 260 -6.67 -3.86 -12.83
N VAL A 261 -7.68 -4.60 -12.34
CA VAL A 261 -7.69 -5.15 -10.98
C VAL A 261 -7.25 -6.60 -11.06
N GLY A 262 -5.94 -6.84 -11.13
CA GLY A 262 -5.39 -8.21 -11.11
C GLY A 262 -5.54 -9.01 -12.41
N VAL A 263 -6.61 -8.75 -13.18
CA VAL A 263 -6.86 -9.30 -14.51
C VAL A 263 -6.49 -8.30 -15.59
N GLY A 264 -5.79 -8.77 -16.62
CA GLY A 264 -5.53 -7.96 -17.81
C GLY A 264 -6.82 -7.60 -18.54
N ALA A 265 -6.82 -6.49 -19.29
CA ALA A 265 -7.88 -6.23 -20.25
C ALA A 265 -8.01 -7.46 -21.16
N SER A 266 -9.19 -8.09 -21.17
CA SER A 266 -9.49 -9.17 -22.11
C SER A 266 -9.14 -8.65 -23.51
N LYS A 267 -8.08 -9.22 -24.11
CA LYS A 267 -7.79 -8.98 -25.52
C LYS A 267 -9.04 -9.43 -26.25
N ARG A 268 -9.86 -8.48 -26.71
CA ARG A 268 -10.99 -8.78 -27.60
C ARG A 268 -10.45 -9.71 -28.67
N ARG A 269 -10.88 -10.98 -28.65
CA ARG A 269 -10.87 -11.81 -29.86
C ARG A 269 -11.65 -10.97 -30.86
N ARG A 270 -10.96 -10.37 -31.84
CA ARG A 270 -11.62 -9.81 -33.01
C ARG A 270 -12.41 -10.97 -33.60
N ALA A 271 -13.71 -11.01 -33.37
CA ALA A 271 -14.57 -11.85 -34.17
C ALA A 271 -14.33 -11.42 -35.62
N PRO A 272 -14.03 -12.35 -36.54
CA PRO A 272 -13.98 -12.00 -37.95
C PRO A 272 -15.36 -11.48 -38.31
N VAL A 273 -15.44 -10.17 -38.57
CA VAL A 273 -16.59 -9.58 -39.23
C VAL A 273 -16.58 -10.19 -40.62
N LYS A 274 -17.37 -11.24 -40.83
CA LYS A 274 -17.70 -11.67 -42.19
C LYS A 274 -18.48 -10.50 -42.81
N PRO A 275 -18.03 -9.93 -43.93
CA PRO A 275 -18.87 -9.00 -44.66
C PRO A 275 -20.14 -9.74 -45.06
N ALA A 276 -21.30 -9.15 -44.74
CA ALA A 276 -22.55 -9.59 -45.31
C ALA A 276 -22.46 -9.40 -46.83
N VAL A 277 -22.66 -10.50 -47.57
CA VAL A 277 -22.96 -10.50 -49.00
C VAL A 277 -24.47 -10.65 -49.13
#